data_AF-A0A9N9I689-F1
#
_entry.id   AF-A0A9N9I689-F1
#
_cell.length_a   1.000
_cell.length_b   1.000
_cell.length_c   1.000
_cell.angle_alpha   90.00
_cell.angle_beta   90.00
_cell.angle_gamma   90.00
#
_symmetry.space_group_name_H-M   'P 1'
#
loop_
_entity.id
_entity.type
_entity.pdbx_description
1 polymer ?
#
loop_
_entity_poly.entity_id
_entity_poly.type
_entity_poly.pdbx_seq_one_letter_code
_entity_poly.pdbx_strand_id
1 'polypeptide(L)'
;YHVYNLKNRERVRKDEEKARQEEEAKAQRKEISERERRLQILRENARARQQGLLEVPEEQASDQLVTTNQKLTIQSSADSSGGHINFWSDIEKEYARKVSTNPEYEAEKRAKEQKLERQYTMYLDEVLKDPKPWYLKGNMNIGSNNTDKEEKYSIDGKIKRNKEMGIKSAEDPLHMMKINLDKMSKKKNNNTVSDHRQKHTKEIQSDSLPLSTIDRLREERLKREREERLRTLKLLNPNMVNEQESKGRYFSQFNPEATSAAHKVSERESTHSRSDRSRSWRHKPY
;
A
#
# COMPACT_ATOMS: atom_id res chain seq x y z
N TYR A 1 -12.90 -24.38 41.96
CA TYR A 1 -12.42 -23.64 40.76
C TYR A 1 -13.56 -23.47 39.77
N HIS A 2 -13.67 -22.31 39.10
CA HIS A 2 -14.71 -22.08 38.07
C HIS A 2 -14.06 -21.91 36.70
N VAL A 3 -14.32 -22.84 35.79
CA VAL A 3 -13.73 -22.89 34.43
C VAL A 3 -14.06 -21.62 33.64
N TYR A 4 -15.27 -21.09 33.83
CA TYR A 4 -15.76 -19.91 33.10
C TYR A 4 -15.24 -18.56 33.61
N ASN A 5 -14.48 -18.55 34.71
CA ASN A 5 -13.90 -17.31 35.20
C ASN A 5 -12.90 -16.74 34.16
N LEU A 6 -12.96 -15.43 33.91
CA LEU A 6 -12.14 -14.74 32.91
C LEU A 6 -10.65 -15.04 33.08
N LYS A 7 -10.15 -15.06 34.33
CA LYS A 7 -8.75 -15.39 34.64
C LYS A 7 -8.35 -16.81 34.24
N ASN A 8 -9.28 -17.78 34.32
CA ASN A 8 -9.01 -19.16 33.95
C ASN A 8 -9.06 -19.33 32.44
N ARG A 9 -10.00 -18.66 31.75
CA ARG A 9 -10.05 -18.62 30.29
C ARG A 9 -8.80 -17.99 29.68
N GLU A 10 -8.30 -16.90 30.27
CA GLU A 10 -7.05 -16.25 29.84
C GLU A 10 -5.83 -17.15 30.06
N ARG A 11 -5.80 -17.92 31.16
CA ARG A 11 -4.72 -18.89 31.39
C ARG A 11 -4.74 -20.00 30.35
N VAL A 12 -5.90 -20.60 30.09
CA VAL A 12 -6.06 -21.63 29.05
C VAL A 12 -5.64 -21.10 27.69
N ARG A 13 -6.05 -19.87 27.33
CA ARG A 13 -5.64 -19.26 26.07
C ARG A 13 -4.11 -19.10 25.96
N LYS A 14 -3.44 -18.69 27.04
CA LYS A 14 -1.97 -18.60 27.07
C LYS A 14 -1.31 -19.97 26.95
N ASP A 15 -1.85 -20.98 27.60
CA ASP A 15 -1.33 -22.35 27.54
C ASP A 15 -1.53 -22.96 26.14
N GLU A 16 -2.67 -22.70 25.49
CA GLU A 16 -2.95 -23.08 24.09
C GLU A 16 -2.05 -22.34 23.09
N GLU A 17 -1.85 -21.03 23.27
CA GLU A 17 -0.93 -20.24 22.45
C GLU A 17 0.52 -20.74 22.59
N LYS A 18 0.95 -21.04 23.82
CA LYS A 18 2.27 -21.60 24.08
C LYS A 18 2.44 -23.00 23.48
N ALA A 19 1.45 -23.88 23.62
CA ALA A 19 1.48 -25.21 23.05
C ALA A 19 1.62 -25.18 21.51
N ARG A 20 0.87 -24.29 20.85
CA ARG A 20 0.96 -24.05 19.40
C ARG A 20 2.34 -23.55 18.98
N GLN A 21 2.92 -22.58 19.69
CA GLN A 21 4.27 -22.09 19.39
C GLN A 21 5.33 -23.19 19.54
N GLU A 22 5.22 -24.04 20.57
CA GLU A 22 6.13 -25.16 20.76
C GLU A 22 5.99 -26.23 19.66
N GLU A 23 4.78 -26.48 19.17
CA GLU A 23 4.53 -27.40 18.06
C GLU A 23 5.13 -26.86 16.74
N GLU A 24 4.90 -25.59 16.44
CA GLU A 24 5.48 -24.91 15.26
C GLU A 24 7.01 -24.94 15.29
N ALA A 25 7.63 -24.64 16.44
CA ALA A 25 9.09 -24.71 16.59
C ALA A 25 9.63 -26.13 16.39
N LYS A 26 8.92 -27.16 16.88
CA LYS A 26 9.28 -28.57 16.65
C LYS A 26 9.15 -28.95 15.18
N ALA A 27 8.11 -28.49 14.48
CA ALA A 27 7.91 -28.73 13.06
C ALA A 27 9.03 -28.10 12.23
N GLN A 28 9.37 -26.84 12.50
CA GLN A 28 10.48 -26.15 11.83
C GLN A 28 11.81 -26.86 12.05
N ARG A 29 12.08 -27.33 13.28
CA ARG A 29 13.31 -28.09 13.58
C ARG A 29 13.38 -29.40 12.80
N LYS A 30 12.27 -30.12 12.67
CA LYS A 30 12.19 -31.36 11.86
C LYS A 30 12.46 -31.05 10.39
N GLU A 31 11.84 -30.01 9.85
CA GLU A 31 12.01 -29.61 8.45
C GLU A 31 13.46 -29.20 8.14
N ILE A 32 14.09 -28.42 9.03
CA ILE A 32 15.51 -28.05 8.90
C ILE A 32 16.38 -29.31 8.92
N SER A 33 16.16 -30.22 9.86
CA SER A 33 16.92 -31.47 9.95
C SER A 33 16.76 -32.34 8.70
N GLU A 34 15.56 -32.42 8.12
CA GLU A 34 15.31 -33.16 6.88
C GLU A 34 16.02 -32.51 5.68
N ARG A 35 15.95 -31.18 5.57
CA ARG A 35 16.67 -30.41 4.54
C ARG A 35 18.17 -30.65 4.64
N GLU A 36 18.74 -30.57 5.85
CA GLU A 36 20.16 -30.83 6.11
C GLU A 36 20.55 -32.27 5.76
N ARG A 37 19.76 -33.26 6.17
CA ARG A 37 19.96 -34.67 5.82
C ARG A 37 19.98 -34.89 4.31
N ARG A 38 19.00 -34.32 3.59
CA ARG A 38 18.93 -34.42 2.14
C ARG A 38 20.15 -33.79 1.49
N LEU A 39 20.58 -32.63 1.98
CA LEU A 39 21.75 -31.93 1.48
C LEU A 39 23.03 -32.75 1.75
N GLN A 40 23.13 -33.38 2.91
CA GLN A 40 24.24 -34.27 3.25
C GLN A 40 24.34 -35.44 2.27
N ILE A 41 23.23 -36.14 2.00
CA ILE A 41 23.19 -37.24 1.02
C ILE A 41 23.63 -36.75 -0.37
N LEU A 42 23.15 -35.58 -0.81
CA LEU A 42 23.55 -35.01 -2.09
C LEU A 42 25.05 -34.67 -2.14
N ARG A 43 25.62 -34.16 -1.04
CA ARG A 43 27.06 -33.88 -0.93
C ARG A 43 27.89 -35.17 -0.95
N GLU A 44 27.45 -36.20 -0.24
CA GLU A 44 28.09 -37.52 -0.24
C GLU A 44 28.09 -38.12 -1.64
N ASN A 45 26.94 -38.10 -2.33
CA ASN A 45 26.82 -38.56 -3.72
C ASN A 45 27.72 -37.77 -4.68
N ALA A 46 27.78 -36.45 -4.54
CA ALA A 46 28.64 -35.61 -5.37
C ALA A 46 30.13 -35.90 -5.13
N ARG A 47 30.54 -36.09 -3.87
CA ARG A 47 31.92 -36.49 -3.52
C ARG A 47 32.27 -37.87 -4.07
N ALA A 48 31.37 -38.84 -3.94
CA ALA A 48 31.57 -40.19 -4.44
C ALA A 48 31.66 -40.23 -5.99
N ARG A 49 30.94 -39.36 -6.70
CA ARG A 49 31.12 -39.13 -8.15
C ARG A 49 32.49 -38.55 -8.48
N GLN A 50 32.95 -37.54 -7.73
CA GLN A 50 34.26 -36.92 -7.95
C GLN A 50 35.42 -37.87 -7.66
N GLN A 51 35.26 -38.77 -6.70
CA GLN A 51 36.27 -39.78 -6.33
C GLN A 51 36.23 -41.02 -7.24
N GLY A 52 35.34 -41.06 -8.24
CA GLY A 52 35.21 -42.20 -9.16
C GLY A 52 34.72 -43.49 -8.50
N LEU A 53 34.20 -43.43 -7.27
CA LEU A 53 33.75 -44.60 -6.51
C LEU A 53 32.29 -44.97 -6.82
N LEU A 54 31.55 -44.06 -7.45
CA LEU A 54 30.24 -44.31 -8.05
C LEU A 54 30.39 -44.26 -9.57
N GLU A 55 30.77 -45.38 -10.18
CA GLU A 55 30.42 -45.63 -11.58
C GLU A 55 28.90 -45.74 -11.65
N VAL A 56 28.25 -44.71 -12.17
CA VAL A 56 26.89 -44.83 -12.66
C VAL A 56 27.03 -45.47 -14.05
N PRO A 57 26.50 -46.69 -14.30
CA PRO A 57 26.48 -47.24 -15.65
C PRO A 57 25.73 -46.26 -16.55
N GLU A 58 26.41 -45.74 -17.56
CA GLU A 58 25.84 -44.75 -18.50
C GLU A 58 24.88 -45.39 -19.51
N GLU A 59 24.74 -46.72 -19.51
CA GLU A 59 23.79 -47.44 -20.35
C GLU A 59 23.12 -48.54 -19.53
N GLN A 60 21.78 -48.61 -19.59
CA GLN A 60 20.91 -49.57 -18.89
C GLN A 60 20.54 -49.26 -17.43
N ALA A 61 19.76 -48.19 -17.24
CA ALA A 61 18.81 -48.10 -16.12
C ALA A 61 17.36 -48.19 -16.64
N SER A 62 17.14 -48.96 -17.72
CA SER A 62 15.83 -49.18 -18.32
C SER A 62 15.16 -50.49 -17.91
N ASP A 63 15.80 -51.42 -17.19
CA ASP A 63 15.09 -52.64 -16.77
C ASP A 63 15.67 -53.31 -15.50
N GLN A 64 14.75 -53.56 -14.56
CA GLN A 64 14.80 -54.56 -13.49
C GLN A 64 15.74 -54.38 -12.28
N LEU A 65 15.17 -53.84 -11.19
CA LEU A 65 15.13 -54.56 -9.91
C LEU A 65 13.75 -54.38 -9.26
N VAL A 66 12.98 -55.46 -9.26
CA VAL A 66 11.62 -55.58 -8.70
C VAL A 66 11.70 -56.27 -7.32
N THR A 67 10.70 -55.97 -6.48
CA THR A 67 10.26 -56.62 -5.21
C THR A 67 10.66 -55.83 -3.95
N THR A 68 9.85 -54.87 -3.50
CA THR A 68 8.55 -55.17 -2.88
C THR A 68 7.45 -54.20 -3.32
N ASN A 69 6.29 -54.80 -3.58
CA ASN A 69 5.12 -54.21 -4.21
C ASN A 69 4.62 -52.95 -3.50
N GLN A 70 4.82 -51.80 -4.15
CA GLN A 70 3.79 -50.77 -4.27
C GLN A 70 4.08 -49.93 -5.53
N LYS A 71 3.37 -50.33 -6.58
CA LYS A 71 3.24 -49.72 -7.90
C LYS A 71 3.10 -48.19 -7.81
N LEU A 72 4.21 -47.46 -7.98
CA LEU A 72 4.20 -46.06 -8.37
C LEU A 72 4.42 -46.00 -9.87
N THR A 73 3.31 -46.14 -10.59
CA THR A 73 3.21 -45.79 -12.01
C THR A 73 3.74 -44.38 -12.21
N ILE A 74 4.84 -44.25 -12.94
CA ILE A 74 5.23 -42.99 -13.57
C ILE A 74 4.21 -42.74 -14.68
N GLN A 75 3.04 -42.27 -14.29
CA GLN A 75 2.14 -41.57 -15.19
C GLN A 75 2.80 -40.23 -15.44
N SER A 76 3.66 -40.15 -16.46
CA SER A 76 3.72 -38.93 -17.24
C SER A 76 2.27 -38.63 -17.59
N SER A 77 1.70 -37.59 -16.98
CA SER A 77 0.35 -37.14 -17.27
C SER A 77 0.35 -36.62 -18.71
N ALA A 78 0.22 -37.57 -19.65
CA ALA A 78 -0.15 -37.36 -21.04
C ALA A 78 -1.64 -37.00 -21.12
N ASP A 79 -2.06 -36.08 -20.25
CA ASP A 79 -3.40 -35.48 -20.24
C ASP A 79 -3.31 -34.12 -20.94
N SER A 80 -2.84 -34.15 -22.19
CA SER A 80 -3.29 -33.20 -23.19
C SER A 80 -3.49 -33.99 -24.47
N SER A 81 -4.76 -34.25 -24.80
CA SER A 81 -5.23 -34.93 -26.01
C SER A 81 -4.97 -34.09 -27.27
N GLY A 82 -3.76 -33.54 -27.43
CA GLY A 82 -3.44 -32.54 -28.45
C GLY A 82 -2.14 -31.77 -28.19
N GLY A 83 -1.01 -32.47 -28.08
CA GLY A 83 0.29 -31.99 -28.58
C GLY A 83 1.14 -31.03 -27.76
N HIS A 84 0.75 -30.56 -26.57
CA HIS A 84 1.64 -29.74 -25.73
C HIS A 84 2.17 -30.49 -24.51
N ILE A 85 3.47 -30.79 -24.53
CA ILE A 85 4.20 -31.36 -23.39
C ILE A 85 4.68 -30.18 -22.52
N ASN A 86 4.07 -30.01 -21.36
CA ASN A 86 4.50 -28.98 -20.41
C ASN A 86 5.69 -29.50 -19.57
N PHE A 87 6.90 -29.17 -20.03
CA PHE A 87 8.17 -29.46 -19.34
C PHE A 87 8.27 -28.83 -17.94
N TRP A 88 7.44 -27.83 -17.65
CA TRP A 88 7.43 -27.10 -16.39
C TRP A 88 6.36 -27.59 -15.42
N SER A 89 5.58 -28.61 -15.79
CA SER A 89 4.48 -29.12 -14.95
C SER A 89 4.94 -29.57 -13.57
N ASP A 90 6.13 -30.18 -13.46
CA ASP A 90 6.67 -30.60 -12.17
C ASP A 90 7.17 -29.41 -11.35
N ILE A 91 7.75 -28.39 -12.01
CA ILE A 91 8.21 -27.17 -11.36
C ILE A 91 7.02 -26.31 -10.90
N GLU A 92 5.96 -26.21 -11.69
CA GLU A 92 4.70 -25.53 -11.33
C GLU A 92 4.01 -26.21 -10.14
N LYS A 93 3.97 -27.55 -10.12
CA LYS A 93 3.46 -28.32 -8.97
C LYS A 93 4.33 -28.12 -7.74
N GLU A 94 5.65 -28.06 -7.89
CA GLU A 94 6.56 -27.72 -6.79
C GLU A 94 6.41 -26.28 -6.30
N TYR A 95 6.18 -25.30 -7.18
CA TYR A 95 5.84 -23.93 -6.81
C TYR A 95 4.49 -23.87 -6.11
N ALA A 96 3.47 -24.59 -6.58
CA ALA A 96 2.18 -24.69 -5.91
C ALA A 96 2.29 -25.34 -4.51
N ARG A 97 3.25 -26.25 -4.30
CA ARG A 97 3.56 -26.84 -3.00
C ARG A 97 4.40 -25.93 -2.09
N LYS A 98 5.33 -25.14 -2.65
CA LYS A 98 6.19 -24.18 -1.94
C LYS A 98 5.51 -22.85 -1.65
N VAL A 99 4.54 -22.45 -2.48
CA VAL A 99 3.44 -21.54 -2.12
C VAL A 99 2.52 -22.34 -1.19
N SER A 100 3.10 -22.76 -0.06
CA SER A 100 2.37 -23.21 1.10
C SER A 100 1.39 -22.09 1.40
N THR A 101 0.12 -22.42 1.21
CA THR A 101 -1.06 -21.58 1.36
C THR A 101 -0.88 -20.67 2.57
N ASN A 102 -0.57 -19.39 2.34
CA ASN A 102 -0.65 -18.40 3.40
C ASN A 102 -2.14 -18.27 3.72
N PRO A 103 -2.61 -18.74 4.89
CA PRO A 103 -4.04 -18.72 5.21
C PRO A 103 -4.57 -17.29 5.20
N GLU A 104 -3.72 -16.30 5.50
CA GLU A 104 -4.08 -14.89 5.41
C GLU A 104 -4.26 -14.43 3.96
N TYR A 105 -3.43 -14.90 3.04
CA TYR A 105 -3.54 -14.56 1.62
C TYR A 105 -4.79 -15.16 0.97
N GLU A 106 -5.12 -16.41 1.31
CA GLU A 106 -6.36 -17.02 0.84
C GLU A 106 -7.60 -16.37 1.44
N ALA A 107 -7.55 -16.01 2.72
CA ALA A 107 -8.62 -15.25 3.36
C ALA A 107 -8.77 -13.85 2.73
N GLU A 108 -7.66 -13.18 2.41
CA GLU A 108 -7.66 -11.89 1.74
C GLU A 108 -8.21 -12.00 0.31
N LYS A 109 -7.81 -13.05 -0.44
CA LYS A 109 -8.32 -13.32 -1.78
C LYS A 109 -9.81 -13.63 -1.77
N ARG A 110 -10.27 -14.51 -0.87
CA ARG A 110 -11.70 -14.80 -0.67
C ARG A 110 -12.47 -13.56 -0.24
N ALA A 111 -11.91 -12.70 0.61
CA ALA A 111 -12.55 -11.45 0.99
C ALA A 111 -12.63 -10.45 -0.17
N LYS A 112 -11.61 -10.40 -1.04
CA LYS A 112 -11.62 -9.60 -2.27
C LYS A 112 -12.66 -10.12 -3.26
N GLU A 113 -12.71 -11.43 -3.47
CA GLU A 113 -13.72 -12.09 -4.30
C GLU A 113 -15.12 -11.83 -3.76
N GLN A 114 -15.39 -12.03 -2.47
CA GLN A 114 -16.69 -11.71 -1.86
C GLN A 114 -17.06 -10.23 -1.97
N LYS A 115 -16.10 -9.31 -1.87
CA LYS A 115 -16.34 -7.87 -2.09
C LYS A 115 -16.72 -7.58 -3.55
N LEU A 116 -16.02 -8.18 -4.50
CA LEU A 116 -16.32 -8.05 -5.92
C LEU A 116 -17.69 -8.66 -6.24
N GLU A 117 -17.93 -9.88 -5.76
CA GLU A 117 -19.20 -10.57 -5.90
C GLU A 117 -20.33 -9.69 -5.36
N ARG A 118 -20.21 -9.16 -4.13
CA ARG A 118 -21.19 -8.21 -3.56
C ARG A 118 -21.37 -6.92 -4.35
N GLN A 119 -20.36 -6.46 -5.08
CA GLN A 119 -20.49 -5.29 -5.96
C GLN A 119 -21.30 -5.63 -7.22
N TYR A 120 -21.20 -6.86 -7.72
CA TYR A 120 -21.86 -7.30 -8.95
C TYR A 120 -23.19 -8.02 -8.72
N THR A 121 -23.41 -8.62 -7.55
CA THR A 121 -24.61 -9.39 -7.21
C THR A 121 -25.27 -8.81 -5.97
N MET A 122 -26.60 -8.69 -6.02
CA MET A 122 -27.41 -8.20 -4.89
C MET A 122 -27.62 -9.32 -3.87
N TYR A 123 -26.67 -9.50 -2.94
CA TYR A 123 -26.89 -10.40 -1.80
C TYR A 123 -27.93 -9.79 -0.84
N LEU A 124 -29.09 -10.44 -0.72
CA LEU A 124 -30.15 -10.07 0.23
C LEU A 124 -29.82 -10.40 1.69
N ASP A 125 -28.66 -11.03 1.96
CA ASP A 125 -28.25 -11.48 3.29
C ASP A 125 -28.13 -10.33 4.31
N GLU A 126 -27.84 -9.10 3.87
CA GLU A 126 -27.77 -7.94 4.77
C GLU A 126 -29.14 -7.52 5.31
N VAL A 127 -30.22 -7.80 4.58
CA VAL A 127 -31.60 -7.54 5.01
C VAL A 127 -32.01 -8.48 6.15
N LEU A 128 -31.42 -9.68 6.22
CA LEU A 128 -31.66 -10.65 7.30
C LEU A 128 -30.81 -10.40 8.55
N LYS A 129 -29.68 -9.69 8.44
CA LYS A 129 -28.81 -9.35 9.57
C LYS A 129 -29.42 -8.30 10.51
N ASP A 130 -30.18 -7.36 9.94
CA ASP A 130 -31.00 -6.43 10.71
C ASP A 130 -32.46 -6.95 10.66
N PRO A 131 -32.90 -7.81 11.60
CA PRO A 131 -34.31 -8.25 11.66
C PRO A 131 -35.28 -7.10 11.93
N LYS A 132 -34.73 -5.90 12.17
CA LYS A 132 -35.46 -4.69 12.48
C LYS A 132 -35.50 -3.81 11.23
N PRO A 133 -36.68 -3.61 10.63
CA PRO A 133 -36.80 -2.81 9.43
C PRO A 133 -36.45 -1.35 9.71
N TRP A 134 -36.02 -0.63 8.67
CA TRP A 134 -35.47 0.73 8.76
C TRP A 134 -36.35 1.73 9.52
N TYR A 135 -37.68 1.58 9.47
CA TYR A 135 -38.65 2.42 10.18
C TYR A 135 -38.72 2.17 11.70
N LEU A 136 -38.16 1.07 12.20
CA LEU A 136 -38.09 0.72 13.63
C LEU A 136 -36.76 1.15 14.28
N LYS A 137 -35.78 1.64 13.50
CA LYS A 137 -34.42 2.00 13.95
C LYS A 137 -34.37 3.33 14.72
N GLY A 138 -35.31 4.24 14.49
CA GLY A 138 -35.36 5.56 15.14
C GLY A 138 -35.97 5.56 16.56
N ASN A 139 -36.84 4.59 16.86
CA ASN A 139 -37.75 4.69 18.01
C ASN A 139 -37.25 3.94 19.26
N MET A 140 -36.13 3.21 19.16
CA MET A 140 -35.50 2.51 20.29
C MET A 140 -34.21 3.14 20.84
N ASN A 141 -33.73 4.22 20.21
CA ASN A 141 -32.54 4.94 20.68
C ASN A 141 -32.79 5.81 21.94
N ILE A 142 -33.96 5.68 22.56
CA ILE A 142 -34.25 6.27 23.87
C ILE A 142 -33.81 5.37 25.04
N GLY A 143 -33.53 4.07 24.82
CA GLY A 143 -33.39 3.12 25.93
C GLY A 143 -32.31 2.03 25.86
N SER A 144 -31.74 1.69 24.70
CA SER A 144 -30.79 0.56 24.62
C SER A 144 -29.46 0.96 24.00
N ASN A 145 -28.38 0.60 24.71
CA ASN A 145 -26.96 0.65 24.35
C ASN A 145 -26.20 1.83 24.97
N ASN A 146 -25.45 1.52 26.04
CA ASN A 146 -24.53 2.44 26.72
C ASN A 146 -23.31 2.83 25.87
N THR A 147 -23.09 2.19 24.72
CA THR A 147 -21.98 2.46 23.78
C THR A 147 -22.13 3.81 23.05
N ASP A 148 -23.36 4.22 22.75
CA ASP A 148 -23.61 5.42 21.93
C ASP A 148 -23.56 6.70 22.78
N LYS A 149 -23.64 6.58 24.11
CA LYS A 149 -23.48 7.70 25.03
C LYS A 149 -22.02 8.16 25.06
N GLU A 150 -21.06 7.24 25.06
CA GLU A 150 -19.63 7.58 25.05
C GLU A 150 -19.24 8.29 23.74
N GLU A 151 -19.69 7.81 22.57
CA GLU A 151 -19.47 8.52 21.31
C GLU A 151 -20.12 9.92 21.29
N LYS A 152 -21.32 10.09 21.89
CA LYS A 152 -21.97 11.40 22.02
C LYS A 152 -21.22 12.40 22.91
N TYR A 153 -20.28 12.00 23.75
CA TYR A 153 -19.46 12.95 24.52
C TYR A 153 -18.02 13.05 24.02
N SER A 154 -17.56 12.07 23.24
CA SER A 154 -16.29 12.11 22.51
C SER A 154 -16.21 13.26 21.51
N ILE A 155 -14.99 13.81 21.35
CA ILE A 155 -14.68 14.88 20.40
C ILE A 155 -15.10 14.51 18.97
N ASP A 156 -14.83 13.28 18.55
CA ASP A 156 -15.16 12.80 17.20
C ASP A 156 -16.68 12.71 16.98
N GLY A 157 -17.45 12.31 17.99
CA GLY A 157 -18.91 12.27 17.90
C GLY A 157 -19.56 13.65 17.98
N LYS A 158 -18.91 14.67 18.56
CA LYS A 158 -19.36 16.07 18.46
C LYS A 158 -19.15 16.61 17.04
N ILE A 159 -18.01 16.31 16.43
CA ILE A 159 -17.69 16.71 15.04
C ILE A 159 -18.68 16.08 14.05
N LYS A 160 -18.94 14.77 14.17
CA LYS A 160 -19.91 14.06 13.32
C LYS A 160 -21.31 14.66 13.41
N ARG A 161 -21.81 14.91 14.64
CA ARG A 161 -23.13 15.53 14.84
C ARG A 161 -23.21 16.95 14.29
N ASN A 162 -22.19 17.78 14.47
CA ASN A 162 -22.21 19.13 13.91
C ASN A 162 -22.23 19.11 12.37
N LYS A 163 -21.49 18.18 11.74
CA LYS A 163 -21.51 18.00 10.29
C LYS A 163 -22.85 17.51 9.78
N GLU A 164 -23.44 16.50 10.43
CA GLU A 164 -24.77 15.99 10.10
C GLU A 164 -25.86 17.04 10.31
N MET A 165 -25.80 17.80 11.40
CA MET A 165 -26.74 18.88 11.67
C MET A 165 -26.60 19.98 10.62
N GLY A 166 -25.38 20.31 10.18
CA GLY A 166 -25.14 21.25 9.09
C GLY A 166 -25.82 20.81 7.79
N ILE A 167 -25.64 19.55 7.38
CA ILE A 167 -26.25 19.00 6.16
C ILE A 167 -27.79 18.98 6.28
N LYS A 168 -28.32 18.43 7.38
CA LYS A 168 -29.78 18.37 7.65
C LYS A 168 -30.41 19.76 7.71
N SER A 169 -29.69 20.75 8.23
CA SER A 169 -30.16 22.13 8.35
C SER A 169 -30.12 22.92 7.04
N ALA A 170 -29.20 22.57 6.12
CA ALA A 170 -29.09 23.22 4.81
C ALA A 170 -30.16 22.71 3.85
N GLU A 171 -30.57 21.45 3.98
CA GLU A 171 -31.57 20.78 3.15
C GLU A 171 -33.00 20.91 3.72
N ASP A 172 -33.16 21.48 4.92
CA ASP A 172 -34.48 21.71 5.54
C ASP A 172 -35.04 23.11 5.19
N PRO A 173 -36.16 23.20 4.44
CA PRO A 173 -36.78 24.48 4.07
C PRO A 173 -37.26 25.29 5.29
N LEU A 174 -37.68 24.65 6.38
CA LEU A 174 -38.09 25.34 7.61
C LEU A 174 -36.91 26.00 8.32
N HIS A 175 -35.75 25.34 8.30
CA HIS A 175 -34.53 25.91 8.87
C HIS A 175 -34.06 27.13 8.08
N MET A 176 -34.13 27.07 6.74
CA MET A 176 -33.84 28.21 5.87
C MET A 176 -34.78 29.40 6.10
N MET A 177 -36.08 29.15 6.27
CA MET A 177 -37.05 30.19 6.61
C MET A 177 -36.73 30.85 7.96
N LYS A 178 -36.38 30.06 8.99
CA LYS A 178 -35.97 30.58 10.31
C LYS A 178 -34.71 31.45 10.23
N ILE A 179 -33.68 30.99 9.50
CA ILE A 179 -32.45 31.76 9.28
C ILE A 179 -32.76 33.11 8.63
N ASN A 180 -33.65 33.14 7.65
CA ASN A 180 -34.00 34.37 6.95
C ASN A 180 -34.80 35.34 7.84
N LEU A 181 -35.71 34.84 8.67
CA LEU A 181 -36.43 35.62 9.67
C LEU A 181 -35.47 36.22 10.72
N ASP A 182 -34.50 35.44 11.21
CA ASP A 182 -33.49 35.90 12.16
C ASP A 182 -32.54 36.95 11.55
N LYS A 183 -32.23 36.83 10.26
CA LYS A 183 -31.44 37.85 9.52
C LYS A 183 -32.23 39.15 9.36
N MET A 184 -33.55 39.06 9.11
CA MET A 184 -34.42 40.23 9.00
C MET A 184 -34.62 40.92 10.36
N SER A 185 -34.75 40.16 11.46
CA SER A 185 -34.86 40.74 12.80
C SER A 185 -33.56 41.43 13.25
N LYS A 186 -32.39 40.85 12.95
CA LYS A 186 -31.08 41.46 13.25
C LYS A 186 -30.80 42.73 12.43
N LYS A 187 -31.25 42.80 11.17
CA LYS A 187 -31.16 44.03 10.37
C LYS A 187 -32.01 45.17 10.95
N LYS A 188 -33.12 44.87 11.62
CA LYS A 188 -33.98 45.89 12.25
C LYS A 188 -33.32 46.54 13.47
N ASN A 189 -32.41 45.83 14.15
CA ASN A 189 -31.71 46.32 15.34
C ASN A 189 -30.36 47.02 15.05
N ASN A 190 -29.85 46.92 13.81
CA ASN A 190 -28.56 47.52 13.43
C ASN A 190 -28.70 48.87 12.68
N ASN A 191 -29.91 49.45 12.62
CA ASN A 191 -30.12 50.79 12.06
C ASN A 191 -29.77 51.93 13.03
N THR A 192 -29.22 51.63 14.21
CA THR A 192 -28.64 52.62 15.11
C THR A 192 -27.15 52.34 15.24
N VAL A 193 -26.33 53.30 14.84
CA VAL A 193 -24.85 53.31 14.86
C VAL A 193 -24.20 52.66 13.63
N SER A 194 -24.32 53.35 12.50
CA SER A 194 -23.29 53.32 11.46
C SER A 194 -22.19 54.29 11.86
N ASP A 195 -21.03 53.79 12.28
CA ASP A 195 -19.82 54.58 12.20
C ASP A 195 -18.66 53.79 11.58
N HIS A 196 -17.85 54.55 10.88
CA HIS A 196 -16.99 54.19 9.77
C HIS A 196 -15.89 53.20 10.15
N ARG A 197 -15.78 52.07 9.43
CA ARG A 197 -14.48 51.38 9.32
C ARG A 197 -14.28 50.77 7.94
N GLN A 198 -13.59 51.55 7.11
CA GLN A 198 -12.98 51.16 5.84
C GLN A 198 -12.24 49.82 6.00
N LYS A 199 -12.64 48.80 5.24
CA LYS A 199 -11.90 47.53 5.13
C LYS A 199 -10.76 47.72 4.14
N HIS A 200 -9.54 47.74 4.65
CA HIS A 200 -8.33 47.50 3.88
C HIS A 200 -8.38 46.07 3.33
N THR A 201 -8.44 45.92 2.00
CA THR A 201 -8.04 44.70 1.31
C THR A 201 -6.51 44.58 1.40
N LYS A 202 -6.03 43.70 2.27
CA LYS A 202 -4.67 43.18 2.19
C LYS A 202 -4.74 41.79 1.58
N GLU A 203 -4.18 41.65 0.40
CA GLU A 203 -3.78 40.37 -0.16
C GLU A 203 -2.93 39.64 0.88
N ILE A 204 -3.43 38.50 1.35
CA ILE A 204 -2.66 37.60 2.21
C ILE A 204 -1.77 36.83 1.25
N GLN A 205 -0.56 37.35 1.03
CA GLN A 205 0.57 36.50 0.68
C GLN A 205 0.70 35.49 1.81
N SER A 206 0.42 34.22 1.51
CA SER A 206 0.53 33.11 2.44
C SER A 206 2.00 32.80 2.67
N ASP A 207 2.66 33.67 3.44
CA ASP A 207 3.94 33.35 4.04
C ASP A 207 3.71 32.24 5.07
N SER A 208 4.45 31.16 4.85
CA SER A 208 4.44 29.91 5.58
C SER A 208 4.38 30.09 7.09
N LEU A 209 3.21 29.79 7.68
CA LEU A 209 3.18 29.33 9.06
C LEU A 209 4.01 28.03 9.14
N PRO A 210 4.84 27.83 10.17
CA PRO A 210 5.61 26.60 10.29
C PRO A 210 4.64 25.44 10.46
N LEU A 211 4.45 24.69 9.38
CA LEU A 211 3.70 23.42 9.36
C LEU A 211 4.14 22.58 10.55
N SER A 212 3.16 22.03 11.26
CA SER A 212 3.40 21.12 12.38
C SER A 212 4.34 19.99 11.94
N THR A 213 5.12 19.43 12.87
CA THR A 213 6.07 18.33 12.57
C THR A 213 5.39 17.17 11.83
N ILE A 214 4.09 16.95 12.08
CA ILE A 214 3.28 15.91 11.43
C ILE A 214 2.93 16.28 9.99
N ASP A 215 2.60 17.55 9.71
CA ASP A 215 2.25 17.98 8.35
C ASP A 215 3.48 17.97 7.44
N ARG A 216 4.68 18.24 7.98
CA ARG A 216 5.95 18.03 7.26
C ARG A 216 6.15 16.57 6.85
N LEU A 217 5.88 15.62 7.75
CA LEU A 217 5.97 14.19 7.47
C LEU A 217 4.92 13.73 6.43
N ARG A 218 3.73 14.34 6.43
CA ARG A 218 2.70 14.10 5.42
C ARG A 218 3.12 14.61 4.04
N GLU A 219 3.68 15.82 3.97
CA GLU A 219 4.19 16.38 2.72
C GLU A 219 5.37 15.56 2.18
N GLU A 220 6.27 15.11 3.04
CA GLU A 220 7.38 14.25 2.66
C GLU A 220 6.90 12.90 2.12
N ARG A 221 5.90 12.28 2.77
CA ARG A 221 5.24 11.06 2.27
C ARG A 221 4.62 11.30 0.90
N LEU A 222 3.89 12.40 0.71
CA LEU A 222 3.27 12.75 -0.57
C LEU A 222 4.31 13.03 -1.66
N LYS A 223 5.47 13.59 -1.32
CA LYS A 223 6.59 13.77 -2.27
C LYS A 223 7.15 12.42 -2.72
N ARG A 224 7.43 11.50 -1.77
CA ARG A 224 7.87 10.14 -2.10
C ARG A 224 6.87 9.39 -2.98
N GLU A 225 5.58 9.46 -2.65
CA GLU A 225 4.53 8.83 -3.45
C GLU A 225 4.45 9.41 -4.88
N ARG A 226 4.65 10.72 -5.05
CA ARG A 226 4.71 11.36 -6.37
C ARG A 226 5.94 10.94 -7.17
N GLU A 227 7.11 10.89 -6.54
CA GLU A 227 8.35 10.45 -7.18
C GLU A 227 8.28 8.99 -7.63
N GLU A 228 7.73 8.10 -6.79
CA GLU A 228 7.49 6.71 -7.15
C GLU A 228 6.46 6.59 -8.28
N ARG A 229 5.35 7.36 -8.24
CA ARG A 229 4.40 7.42 -9.35
C ARG A 229 5.07 7.88 -10.65
N LEU A 230 5.86 8.95 -10.62
CA LEU A 230 6.59 9.42 -11.80
C LEU A 230 7.59 8.36 -12.31
N ARG A 231 8.28 7.67 -11.41
CA ARG A 231 9.17 6.55 -11.77
C ARG A 231 8.41 5.41 -12.43
N THR A 232 7.25 5.03 -11.90
CA THR A 232 6.40 3.99 -12.52
C THR A 232 5.86 4.44 -13.87
N LEU A 233 5.43 5.70 -14.02
CA LEU A 233 4.98 6.25 -15.29
C LEU A 233 6.10 6.28 -16.33
N LYS A 234 7.34 6.60 -15.92
CA LYS A 234 8.53 6.57 -16.79
C LYS A 234 8.86 5.15 -17.28
N LEU A 235 8.67 4.15 -16.42
CA LEU A 235 8.86 2.74 -16.80
C LEU A 235 7.72 2.22 -17.69
N LEU A 236 6.49 2.67 -17.44
CA LEU A 236 5.30 2.29 -18.20
C LEU A 236 5.30 2.92 -19.60
N ASN A 237 5.76 4.17 -19.72
CA ASN A 237 5.77 4.96 -20.95
C ASN A 237 7.20 5.39 -21.33
N PRO A 238 8.08 4.45 -21.73
CA PRO A 238 9.48 4.76 -22.06
C PRO A 238 9.62 5.73 -23.25
N ASN A 239 8.62 5.78 -24.14
CA ASN A 239 8.65 6.61 -25.34
C ASN A 239 8.15 8.06 -25.12
N MET A 240 7.59 8.39 -23.94
CA MET A 240 7.06 9.74 -23.66
C MET A 240 8.07 10.68 -22.98
N VAL A 241 9.26 10.21 -22.62
CA VAL A 241 10.23 10.96 -21.79
C VAL A 241 11.56 11.19 -22.52
N ASN A 242 11.54 11.25 -23.86
CA ASN A 242 12.73 11.49 -24.67
C ASN A 242 12.68 12.87 -25.34
N GLU A 243 12.59 13.96 -24.57
CA GLU A 243 12.68 15.29 -25.21
C GLU A 243 13.24 16.46 -24.40
N GLN A 244 13.73 16.27 -23.17
CA GLN A 244 14.46 17.35 -22.48
C GLN A 244 15.63 16.74 -21.68
N GLU A 245 16.83 17.30 -21.90
CA GLU A 245 18.09 17.04 -21.18
C GLU A 245 19.13 16.06 -21.77
N SER A 246 19.14 15.82 -23.09
CA SER A 246 20.38 15.38 -23.76
C SER A 246 21.14 16.58 -24.35
N LYS A 247 21.71 17.40 -23.45
CA LYS A 247 22.82 18.31 -23.79
C LYS A 247 23.94 18.18 -22.75
N GLY A 248 24.21 16.97 -22.31
CA GLY A 248 25.41 16.66 -21.54
C GLY A 248 26.59 16.54 -22.50
N ARG A 249 27.46 17.55 -22.57
CA ARG A 249 28.81 17.37 -23.12
C ARG A 249 29.50 16.22 -22.35
N TYR A 250 30.52 15.61 -22.97
CA TYR A 250 31.27 14.44 -22.46
C TYR A 250 31.69 14.53 -20.97
N PHE A 251 31.83 15.74 -20.42
CA PHE A 251 32.20 16.04 -19.04
C PHE A 251 31.09 15.83 -17.98
N SER A 252 29.87 15.46 -18.36
CA SER A 252 28.75 15.23 -17.43
C SER A 252 28.66 13.79 -16.88
N GLN A 253 29.49 12.87 -17.40
CA GLN A 253 29.47 11.46 -16.99
C GLN A 253 30.15 11.21 -15.64
N PHE A 254 31.10 12.07 -15.24
CA PHE A 254 31.80 11.97 -13.96
C PHE A 254 31.50 13.21 -13.13
N ASN A 255 31.09 13.00 -11.87
CA ASN A 255 30.75 14.05 -10.89
C ASN A 255 29.78 15.13 -11.44
N PRO A 256 28.52 14.77 -11.77
CA PRO A 256 27.57 15.68 -12.39
C PRO A 256 27.27 16.91 -11.53
N GLU A 257 27.24 16.73 -10.21
CA GLU A 257 27.01 17.81 -9.26
C GLU A 257 28.12 18.86 -9.29
N ALA A 258 29.38 18.44 -9.30
CA ALA A 258 30.54 19.34 -9.34
C ALA A 258 30.58 20.14 -10.64
N THR A 259 30.31 19.49 -11.77
CA THR A 259 30.25 20.14 -13.09
C THR A 259 29.09 21.13 -13.16
N SER A 260 27.91 20.78 -12.62
CA SER A 260 26.75 21.68 -12.56
C SER A 260 27.02 22.92 -11.68
N ALA A 261 27.72 22.74 -10.56
CA ALA A 261 28.09 23.81 -9.65
C ALA A 261 29.07 24.77 -10.31
N ALA A 262 30.10 24.26 -11.00
CA ALA A 262 31.07 25.07 -11.73
C ALA A 262 30.41 25.92 -12.83
N HIS A 263 29.47 25.34 -13.60
CA HIS A 263 28.73 26.10 -14.62
C HIS A 263 27.91 27.25 -14.00
N LYS A 264 27.20 26.99 -12.90
CA LYS A 264 26.44 28.03 -12.18
C LYS A 264 27.33 29.16 -11.66
N VAL A 265 28.57 28.87 -11.26
CA VAL A 265 29.56 29.88 -10.85
C VAL A 265 30.01 30.71 -12.06
N SER A 266 30.32 30.06 -13.18
CA SER A 266 30.75 30.75 -14.41
C SER A 266 29.68 31.68 -15.01
N GLU A 267 28.40 31.30 -14.94
CA GLU A 267 27.30 32.14 -15.41
C GLU A 267 27.16 33.41 -14.57
N ARG A 268 27.41 33.33 -13.25
CA ARG A 268 27.39 34.50 -12.36
C ARG A 268 28.51 35.47 -12.70
N GLU A 269 29.71 34.98 -12.99
CA GLU A 269 30.87 35.81 -13.36
C GLU A 269 30.71 36.44 -14.76
N SER A 270 30.09 35.74 -15.71
CA SER A 270 29.87 36.22 -17.08
C SER A 270 28.96 37.46 -17.18
N THR A 271 28.13 37.73 -16.17
CA THR A 271 27.22 38.89 -16.17
C THR A 271 27.93 40.20 -15.80
N HIS A 272 29.15 40.14 -15.24
CA HIS A 272 29.86 41.30 -14.71
C HIS A 272 31.02 41.82 -15.58
N SER A 273 31.36 41.18 -16.71
CA SER A 273 32.53 41.58 -17.52
C SER A 273 32.21 42.06 -18.95
N ARG A 274 30.95 42.38 -19.25
CA ARG A 274 30.50 42.70 -20.62
C ARG A 274 30.05 44.15 -20.83
N SER A 275 30.66 45.08 -20.10
CA SER A 275 30.48 46.53 -20.31
C SER A 275 31.79 47.30 -20.16
N ASP A 276 32.77 47.04 -21.03
CA ASP A 276 33.75 48.06 -21.45
C ASP A 276 34.77 47.43 -22.40
N ARG A 277 34.49 47.41 -23.70
CA ARG A 277 35.51 47.25 -24.75
C ARG A 277 34.93 47.56 -26.13
N SER A 278 34.38 48.76 -26.27
CA SER A 278 34.16 49.41 -27.57
C SER A 278 34.98 50.71 -27.61
N ARG A 279 36.30 50.59 -27.38
CA ARG A 279 37.27 51.64 -27.69
C ARG A 279 37.85 51.40 -29.08
N SER A 280 37.22 52.08 -30.03
CA SER A 280 37.86 52.81 -31.14
C SER A 280 39.22 52.30 -31.62
N TRP A 281 39.22 51.53 -32.71
CA TRP A 281 40.34 51.56 -33.65
C TRP A 281 39.83 52.18 -34.95
N ARG A 282 40.14 53.48 -35.07
CA ARG A 282 40.04 54.24 -36.31
C ARG A 282 40.98 53.63 -37.35
N HIS A 283 40.45 53.37 -38.53
CA HIS A 283 40.99 53.79 -39.83
C HIS A 283 42.52 53.83 -39.99
N LYS A 284 43.03 53.05 -40.95
CA LYS A 284 43.74 53.60 -42.12
C LYS A 284 43.72 52.60 -43.29
N PRO A 285 43.34 53.03 -44.50
CA PRO A 285 43.37 52.23 -45.71
C PRO A 285 44.61 52.54 -46.56
N TYR A 286 44.91 51.57 -47.42
CA TYR A 286 45.94 51.49 -48.48
C TYR A 286 47.38 51.35 -48.02
#